data_AF-A0A3D5J0H3-F1
#
_entry.id   AF-A0A3D5J0H3-F1
#
_cell.length_a   1.000
_cell.length_b   1.000
_cell.length_c   1.000
_cell.angle_alpha   90.00
_cell.angle_beta   90.00
_cell.angle_gamma   90.00
#
_symmetry.space_group_name_H-M   'P 1'
#
loop_
_entity.id
_entity.type
_entity.pdbx_description
1 polymer ?
#
loop_
_entity_poly.entity_id
_entity_poly.type
_entity_poly.pdbx_seq_one_letter_code
_entity_poly.pdbx_strand_id
1 'polypeptide(L)'
;MKNNYFLFAILAVFFFSCSDDDHETRFSEVSDNYFVNDPTTSEYNLEEWQDLIGIPFYVKAVASNTYLSTKGSDNKLTLTDFDEENEQLLFGISEKDEVSRSLSLISVIEMENIGVQSMNSKEELLVPVIFDAAENNTLQDTQYWRLIASENNHYSLIENATLGENEKNFVLETAENSIYLSSKKDTQNQQFEIIPKGDFEIENIQFDTEAGKVMNSEWITFSKDTVTNPTNEFKEVTVYDEYPDTLHASFIENNQQVLMPLKNNQIEIRLPAIEVIHDEINVSHGWDKMITYAENSEWKRNVGISGQSDLKIPPQTEYEITCNINMYTIEVPYEITYKDQSSGASFRKKGIWTTEFYYESETKLNEINK
;
A
#
# COMPACT_ATOMS: atom_id res chain seq x y z
N MET A 1 -19.22 -68.11 23.07
CA MET A 1 -18.99 -68.35 21.63
C MET A 1 -18.93 -66.99 20.94
N LYS A 2 -17.84 -66.73 20.19
CA LYS A 2 -17.64 -65.88 18.97
C LYS A 2 -18.45 -64.57 18.87
N ASN A 3 -17.99 -63.45 18.32
CA ASN A 3 -16.78 -62.89 17.69
C ASN A 3 -17.16 -61.39 17.53
N ASN A 4 -16.34 -60.41 17.91
CA ASN A 4 -15.32 -59.75 17.08
C ASN A 4 -15.82 -58.86 15.91
N TYR A 5 -15.38 -57.58 15.97
CA TYR A 5 -15.08 -56.59 14.90
C TYR A 5 -16.25 -55.99 14.08
N PHE A 6 -16.23 -54.77 13.53
CA PHE A 6 -15.52 -53.47 13.65
C PHE A 6 -16.10 -52.60 12.49
N LEU A 7 -15.76 -51.30 12.47
CA LEU A 7 -15.67 -50.37 11.31
C LEU A 7 -16.90 -49.51 10.88
N PHE A 8 -16.74 -48.21 11.19
CA PHE A 8 -16.83 -47.01 10.33
C PHE A 8 -17.95 -46.82 9.29
N ALA A 9 -18.62 -45.65 9.37
CA ALA A 9 -18.65 -44.64 8.30
C ALA A 9 -19.30 -43.32 8.77
N ILE A 10 -18.59 -42.22 8.53
CA ILE A 10 -19.05 -40.82 8.53
C ILE A 10 -19.81 -40.59 7.22
N LEU A 11 -20.97 -39.92 7.23
CA LEU A 11 -21.30 -38.91 6.22
C LEU A 11 -22.48 -38.02 6.63
N ALA A 12 -22.33 -36.77 6.25
CA ALA A 12 -23.12 -35.58 6.50
C ALA A 12 -24.57 -35.61 5.99
N VAL A 13 -25.32 -34.62 6.49
CA VAL A 13 -26.09 -33.60 5.75
C VAL A 13 -27.36 -33.33 6.55
N PHE A 14 -27.46 -32.20 7.26
CA PHE A 14 -28.73 -31.49 7.39
C PHE A 14 -28.50 -29.97 7.55
N PHE A 15 -28.89 -29.26 6.48
CA PHE A 15 -29.57 -27.96 6.39
C PHE A 15 -28.97 -26.66 6.94
N PHE A 16 -28.90 -25.70 6.00
CA PHE A 16 -29.08 -24.26 6.12
C PHE A 16 -29.70 -23.75 7.44
N SER A 17 -29.03 -22.76 8.04
CA SER A 17 -29.71 -21.62 8.65
C SER A 17 -29.00 -20.33 8.22
N CYS A 18 -29.77 -19.40 7.66
CA CYS A 18 -29.40 -18.00 7.51
C CYS A 18 -28.94 -17.40 8.84
N SER A 19 -27.88 -16.58 8.77
CA SER A 19 -27.86 -15.29 9.45
C SER A 19 -27.25 -14.28 8.48
N ASP A 20 -28.06 -13.30 8.08
CA ASP A 20 -27.56 -11.98 7.74
C ASP A 20 -26.84 -11.38 8.96
N ASP A 21 -25.94 -10.45 8.68
CA ASP A 21 -25.35 -9.40 9.52
C ASP A 21 -23.80 -9.36 9.54
N ASP A 22 -23.34 -8.14 9.26
CA ASP A 22 -22.05 -7.53 9.56
C ASP A 22 -20.87 -7.73 8.60
N HIS A 23 -21.02 -7.24 7.36
CA HIS A 23 -19.89 -6.64 6.62
C HIS A 23 -19.86 -5.10 6.69
N GLU A 24 -20.73 -4.48 7.50
CA GLU A 24 -20.66 -3.05 7.84
C GLU A 24 -19.97 -2.86 9.19
N THR A 25 -18.64 -2.90 9.22
CA THR A 25 -17.83 -2.15 10.19
C THR A 25 -16.37 -2.16 9.77
N ARG A 26 -15.71 -1.00 9.96
CA ARG A 26 -14.25 -0.73 9.85
C ARG A 26 -13.73 0.02 8.61
N PHE A 27 -14.50 0.94 8.03
CA PHE A 27 -13.88 2.12 7.40
C PHE A 27 -13.75 3.29 8.39
N SER A 28 -14.65 3.40 9.38
CA SER A 28 -14.75 4.58 10.27
C SER A 28 -13.80 4.62 11.49
N GLU A 29 -12.77 3.78 11.56
CA GLU A 29 -11.80 3.76 12.69
C GLU A 29 -10.36 4.03 12.26
N VAL A 30 -10.17 4.90 11.25
CA VAL A 30 -8.83 5.40 10.92
C VAL A 30 -8.39 6.38 12.01
N SER A 31 -7.57 5.89 12.93
CA SER A 31 -6.88 6.70 13.95
C SER A 31 -6.06 7.81 13.31
N ASP A 32 -6.05 9.01 13.92
CA ASP A 32 -5.21 10.15 13.50
C ASP A 32 -3.69 9.86 13.50
N ASN A 33 -3.25 8.70 14.00
CA ASN A 33 -1.86 8.23 13.97
C ASN A 33 -1.49 7.39 12.73
N TYR A 34 -2.33 7.34 11.69
CA TYR A 34 -2.15 6.47 10.51
C TYR A 34 -0.83 6.68 9.72
N PHE A 35 -0.15 7.83 9.91
CA PHE A 35 1.16 8.14 9.30
C PHE A 35 2.30 8.34 10.28
N VAL A 36 2.06 8.15 11.59
CA VAL A 36 3.16 8.24 12.55
C VAL A 36 3.87 6.90 12.57
N ASN A 37 4.78 6.73 11.60
CA ASN A 37 5.96 5.90 11.79
C ASN A 37 6.77 6.55 12.92
N ASP A 38 6.35 6.36 14.17
CA ASP A 38 7.29 6.44 15.28
C ASP A 38 8.08 5.13 15.22
N PRO A 39 9.37 5.16 14.80
CA PRO A 39 10.19 3.95 14.71
C PRO A 39 10.38 3.28 16.08
N THR A 40 9.92 3.91 17.17
CA THR A 40 10.02 3.35 18.52
C THR A 40 8.88 2.40 18.91
N THR A 41 7.78 2.32 18.14
CA THR A 41 6.71 1.32 18.35
C THR A 41 6.06 0.93 17.02
N SER A 42 6.76 0.17 16.17
CA SER A 42 6.12 -0.54 15.06
C SER A 42 5.24 -1.66 15.62
N GLU A 43 3.98 -1.36 15.95
CA GLU A 43 3.02 -2.42 16.25
C GLU A 43 2.88 -3.30 15.00
N TYR A 44 3.25 -4.58 15.14
CA TYR A 44 3.03 -5.57 14.09
C TYR A 44 1.54 -5.64 13.76
N ASN A 45 1.16 -5.17 12.56
CA ASN A 45 -0.21 -5.18 12.08
C ASN A 45 -0.49 -6.49 11.34
N LEU A 46 -0.96 -7.49 12.09
CA LEU A 46 -1.29 -8.81 11.53
C LEU A 46 -2.40 -8.73 10.46
N GLU A 47 -3.30 -7.74 10.53
CA GLU A 47 -4.41 -7.58 9.57
C GLU A 47 -3.89 -7.37 8.14
N GLU A 48 -2.70 -6.79 7.96
CA GLU A 48 -2.12 -6.53 6.64
C GLU A 48 -1.66 -7.80 5.90
N TRP A 49 -1.28 -8.85 6.63
CA TRP A 49 -0.78 -10.10 6.06
C TRP A 49 -1.84 -11.19 5.92
N GLN A 50 -3.03 -11.00 6.52
CA GLN A 50 -4.12 -11.97 6.44
C GLN A 50 -4.63 -12.16 5.02
N ASP A 51 -4.64 -11.09 4.22
CA ASP A 51 -5.09 -11.14 2.83
C ASP A 51 -4.14 -11.97 1.93
N LEU A 52 -2.91 -12.25 2.38
CA LEU A 52 -1.97 -13.11 1.67
C LEU A 52 -2.08 -14.59 2.07
N ILE A 53 -2.96 -14.96 3.01
CA ILE A 53 -3.21 -16.36 3.35
C ILE A 53 -3.73 -17.10 2.12
N GLY A 54 -3.08 -18.21 1.78
CA GLY A 54 -3.42 -19.00 0.59
C GLY A 54 -2.94 -18.43 -0.74
N ILE A 55 -2.21 -17.30 -0.73
CA ILE A 55 -1.54 -16.75 -1.92
C ILE A 55 -0.05 -17.15 -1.87
N PRO A 56 0.43 -18.03 -2.76
CA PRO A 56 1.86 -18.32 -2.87
C PRO A 56 2.64 -17.07 -3.25
N PHE A 57 3.85 -16.92 -2.71
CA PHE A 57 4.74 -15.81 -3.04
C PHE A 57 6.21 -16.26 -3.09
N TYR A 58 7.00 -15.47 -3.78
CA TYR A 58 8.46 -15.53 -3.79
C TYR A 58 9.02 -14.60 -2.72
N VAL A 59 10.15 -14.98 -2.12
CA VAL A 59 10.90 -14.15 -1.17
C VAL A 59 12.25 -13.82 -1.78
N LYS A 60 12.46 -12.56 -2.16
CA LYS A 60 13.66 -12.11 -2.84
C LYS A 60 14.56 -11.33 -1.88
N ALA A 61 15.81 -11.76 -1.75
CA ALA A 61 16.82 -11.06 -0.95
C ALA A 61 17.34 -9.81 -1.69
N VAL A 62 17.29 -8.67 -1.01
CA VAL A 62 17.67 -7.37 -1.60
C VAL A 62 19.17 -7.27 -1.87
N ALA A 63 20.00 -7.84 -0.99
CA ALA A 63 21.47 -7.76 -1.12
C ALA A 63 22.04 -8.53 -2.31
N SER A 64 21.51 -9.72 -2.58
CA SER A 64 22.03 -10.65 -3.59
C SER A 64 21.17 -10.71 -4.86
N ASN A 65 19.94 -10.17 -4.83
CA ASN A 65 18.96 -10.31 -5.90
C ASN A 65 18.65 -11.78 -6.25
N THR A 66 18.74 -12.66 -5.24
CA THR A 66 18.43 -14.09 -5.31
C THR A 66 17.21 -14.40 -4.44
N TYR A 67 16.65 -15.59 -4.61
CA TYR A 67 15.38 -16.00 -4.01
C TYR A 67 15.60 -17.09 -2.96
N LEU A 68 14.82 -17.01 -1.90
CA LEU A 68 14.74 -18.08 -0.91
C LEU A 68 14.30 -19.38 -1.59
N SER A 69 14.92 -20.50 -1.20
CA SER A 69 14.62 -21.81 -1.77
C SER A 69 14.71 -22.91 -0.72
N THR A 70 13.82 -23.90 -0.82
CA THR A 70 13.82 -25.12 0.00
C THR A 70 14.82 -26.19 -0.47
N LYS A 71 15.64 -25.91 -1.52
CA LYS A 71 16.56 -26.87 -2.14
C LYS A 71 17.85 -27.18 -1.35
N GLY A 72 18.00 -26.68 -0.13
CA GLY A 72 19.24 -26.91 0.62
C GLY A 72 19.39 -28.36 1.09
N SER A 73 20.64 -28.75 1.34
CA SER A 73 20.95 -30.01 2.01
C SER A 73 20.41 -30.00 3.45
N ASP A 74 20.02 -31.16 3.97
CA ASP A 74 19.51 -31.32 5.34
C ASP A 74 18.31 -30.39 5.65
N ASN A 75 17.39 -30.24 4.70
CA ASN A 75 16.18 -29.40 4.81
C ASN A 75 16.46 -27.90 5.04
N LYS A 76 17.69 -27.43 4.85
CA LYS A 76 18.05 -26.01 5.03
C LYS A 76 17.50 -25.16 3.90
N LEU A 77 17.11 -23.94 4.21
CA LEU A 77 16.81 -22.97 3.18
C LEU A 77 18.13 -22.44 2.60
N THR A 78 18.09 -22.06 1.33
CA THR A 78 19.23 -21.52 0.57
C THR A 78 18.77 -20.36 -0.28
N LEU A 79 19.72 -19.71 -0.95
CA LEU A 79 19.43 -18.68 -1.95
C LEU A 79 19.81 -19.19 -3.34
N THR A 80 18.91 -19.01 -4.30
CA THR A 80 19.12 -19.41 -5.70
C THR A 80 18.60 -18.35 -6.68
N ASP A 81 19.02 -18.45 -7.93
CA ASP A 81 18.47 -17.60 -9.00
C ASP A 81 16.98 -17.89 -9.23
N PHE A 82 16.27 -16.90 -9.80
CA PHE A 82 14.86 -17.02 -10.12
C PHE A 82 14.61 -18.04 -11.23
N ASP A 83 13.62 -18.89 -11.02
CA ASP A 83 13.06 -19.80 -12.03
C ASP A 83 11.57 -19.97 -11.73
N GLU A 84 10.70 -19.47 -12.61
CA GLU A 84 9.25 -19.46 -12.43
C GLU A 84 8.65 -20.87 -12.33
N GLU A 85 9.29 -21.85 -12.97
CA GLU A 85 8.89 -23.26 -12.94
C GLU A 85 9.38 -23.98 -11.68
N ASN A 86 10.25 -23.35 -10.89
CA ASN A 86 10.80 -23.95 -9.69
C ASN A 86 9.88 -23.71 -8.47
N GLU A 87 9.01 -24.69 -8.22
CA GLU A 87 8.08 -24.66 -7.08
C GLU A 87 8.79 -24.61 -5.71
N GLN A 88 10.08 -24.92 -5.63
CA GLN A 88 10.89 -24.80 -4.40
C GLN A 88 11.20 -23.34 -4.02
N LEU A 89 10.84 -22.37 -4.86
CA LEU A 89 10.91 -20.93 -4.55
C LEU A 89 9.61 -20.38 -3.94
N LEU A 90 8.58 -21.22 -3.83
CA LEU A 90 7.25 -20.79 -3.40
C LEU A 90 7.06 -20.98 -1.92
N PHE A 91 6.75 -19.86 -1.27
CA PHE A 91 6.38 -19.79 0.13
C PHE A 91 4.94 -19.33 0.25
N GLY A 92 4.36 -19.57 1.43
CA GLY A 92 3.02 -19.12 1.76
C GLY A 92 2.93 -18.77 3.24
N ILE A 93 1.76 -18.29 3.62
CA ILE A 93 1.38 -18.09 5.03
C ILE A 93 0.26 -19.07 5.37
N SER A 94 0.41 -19.83 6.45
CA SER A 94 -0.67 -20.64 7.03
C SER A 94 -1.29 -19.97 8.26
N GLU A 95 -2.51 -20.42 8.62
CA GLU A 95 -3.39 -19.78 9.61
C GLU A 95 -2.74 -19.46 10.96
N LYS A 96 -3.29 -18.39 11.54
CA LYS A 96 -2.95 -17.68 12.78
C LYS A 96 -3.02 -18.57 14.02
N ASP A 97 -1.96 -18.57 14.83
CA ASP A 97 -2.13 -18.79 16.27
C ASP A 97 -2.59 -17.47 16.90
N GLU A 98 -3.86 -17.43 17.33
CA GLU A 98 -4.50 -16.21 17.83
C GLU A 98 -3.82 -15.61 19.07
N VAL A 99 -3.03 -16.42 19.77
CA VAL A 99 -2.40 -16.03 21.03
C VAL A 99 -1.13 -15.20 20.80
N SER A 100 -0.42 -15.38 19.68
CA SER A 100 0.96 -14.88 19.52
C SER A 100 1.15 -13.73 18.53
N ARG A 101 0.08 -13.28 17.84
CA ARG A 101 0.17 -12.34 16.70
C ARG A 101 1.32 -12.73 15.76
N SER A 102 1.39 -14.00 15.39
CA SER A 102 2.42 -14.53 14.51
C SER A 102 1.80 -15.28 13.35
N LEU A 103 2.59 -15.47 12.30
CA LEU A 103 2.24 -16.25 11.13
C LEU A 103 3.19 -17.44 11.01
N SER A 104 2.74 -18.51 10.38
CA SER A 104 3.63 -19.60 9.98
C SER A 104 3.99 -19.41 8.51
N LEU A 105 5.28 -19.18 8.25
CA LEU A 105 5.85 -19.24 6.91
C LEU A 105 5.89 -20.72 6.52
N ILE A 106 5.35 -21.06 5.36
CA ILE A 106 5.32 -22.45 4.86
C ILE A 106 6.06 -22.55 3.54
N SER A 107 6.63 -23.73 3.28
CA SER A 107 6.92 -24.13 1.91
C SER A 107 5.65 -24.62 1.24
N VAL A 108 5.37 -24.13 0.03
CA VAL A 108 4.17 -24.50 -0.73
C VAL A 108 4.27 -25.94 -1.27
N ILE A 109 5.45 -26.34 -1.75
CA ILE A 109 5.64 -27.65 -2.37
C ILE A 109 5.73 -28.78 -1.33
N GLU A 110 6.41 -28.53 -0.21
CA GLU A 110 6.48 -29.50 0.89
C GLU A 110 5.23 -29.49 1.77
N MET A 111 4.44 -28.40 1.77
CA MET A 111 3.31 -28.18 2.68
C MET A 111 3.69 -28.22 4.17
N GLU A 112 4.93 -27.83 4.46
CA GLU A 112 5.51 -27.85 5.80
C GLU A 112 5.91 -26.45 6.26
N ASN A 113 5.87 -26.21 7.56
CA ASN A 113 6.31 -24.96 8.16
C ASN A 113 7.81 -24.74 7.97
N ILE A 114 8.25 -23.49 8.02
CA ILE A 114 9.66 -23.15 8.15
C ILE A 114 9.95 -22.97 9.64
N GLY A 115 10.92 -23.72 10.17
CA GLY A 115 11.39 -23.62 11.54
C GLY A 115 12.85 -23.20 11.62
N VAL A 116 13.46 -23.32 12.79
CA VAL A 116 14.87 -23.00 13.02
C VAL A 116 15.62 -24.20 13.58
N GLN A 117 16.83 -24.43 13.08
CA GLN A 117 17.75 -25.45 13.60
C GLN A 117 19.08 -24.81 14.02
N SER A 118 19.67 -25.35 15.08
CA SER A 118 21.06 -25.06 15.43
C SER A 118 22.02 -25.94 14.62
N MET A 119 22.99 -25.30 13.96
CA MET A 119 24.02 -25.98 13.15
C MET A 119 25.21 -26.52 13.96
N ASN A 120 25.31 -26.20 15.25
CA ASN A 120 26.41 -26.66 16.07
C ASN A 120 25.98 -26.98 17.50
N SER A 121 26.77 -27.81 18.19
CA SER A 121 26.52 -28.21 19.58
C SER A 121 26.58 -27.05 20.60
N LYS A 122 26.81 -25.82 20.14
CA LYS A 122 26.89 -24.59 20.93
C LYS A 122 25.78 -23.59 20.63
N GLU A 123 24.89 -23.89 19.68
CA GLU A 123 23.78 -23.01 19.26
C GLU A 123 24.23 -21.63 18.74
N GLU A 124 25.47 -21.50 18.25
CA GLU A 124 26.01 -20.20 17.80
C GLU A 124 25.49 -19.79 16.41
N LEU A 125 25.09 -20.75 15.57
CA LEU A 125 24.55 -20.47 14.24
C LEU A 125 23.18 -21.13 14.09
N LEU A 126 22.16 -20.28 14.00
CA LEU A 126 20.78 -20.65 13.79
C LEU A 126 20.46 -20.50 12.30
N VAL A 127 19.87 -21.53 11.70
CA VAL A 127 19.51 -21.55 10.27
C VAL A 127 18.04 -21.89 10.10
N PRO A 128 17.34 -21.27 9.14
CA PRO A 128 15.99 -21.67 8.82
C PRO A 128 16.00 -23.02 8.08
N VAL A 129 15.05 -23.88 8.43
CA VAL A 129 14.88 -25.23 7.84
C VAL A 129 13.41 -25.52 7.57
N ILE A 130 13.13 -26.44 6.64
CA ILE A 130 11.81 -27.06 6.55
C ILE A 130 11.60 -27.85 7.84
N PHE A 131 10.56 -27.49 8.58
CA PHE A 131 10.24 -28.03 9.88
C PHE A 131 9.73 -29.46 9.76
N ASP A 132 10.27 -30.36 10.59
CA ASP A 132 9.76 -31.72 10.75
C ASP A 132 9.33 -31.92 12.21
N ALA A 133 8.02 -31.97 12.45
CA ALA A 133 7.45 -32.15 13.78
C ALA A 133 7.78 -33.52 14.40
N ALA A 134 8.13 -34.53 13.59
CA ALA A 134 8.48 -35.86 14.06
C ALA A 134 9.91 -35.91 14.64
N GLU A 135 10.76 -34.96 14.28
CA GLU A 135 12.07 -34.78 14.90
C GLU A 135 11.88 -34.06 16.24
N ASN A 136 12.09 -34.80 17.33
CA ASN A 136 11.92 -34.34 18.71
C ASN A 136 13.01 -33.30 19.08
N ASN A 137 12.89 -32.10 18.54
CA ASN A 137 13.88 -31.04 18.58
C ASN A 137 13.48 -29.96 19.60
N THR A 138 14.45 -29.39 20.31
CA THR A 138 14.23 -28.37 21.35
C THR A 138 13.72 -27.02 20.81
N LEU A 139 13.62 -26.88 19.49
CA LEU A 139 13.23 -25.66 18.78
C LEU A 139 11.85 -25.77 18.10
N GLN A 140 10.96 -26.65 18.58
CA GLN A 140 9.61 -26.84 18.00
C GLN A 140 8.78 -25.56 17.91
N ASP A 141 8.91 -24.65 18.87
CA ASP A 141 8.16 -23.39 18.87
C ASP A 141 8.73 -22.31 17.94
N THR A 142 9.79 -22.58 17.18
CA THR A 142 10.45 -21.59 16.29
C THR A 142 9.84 -21.50 14.89
N GLN A 143 8.72 -22.17 14.65
CA GLN A 143 7.98 -22.16 13.38
C GLN A 143 7.14 -20.89 13.14
N TYR A 144 7.14 -19.98 14.11
CA TYR A 144 6.37 -18.74 14.07
C TYR A 144 7.26 -17.58 13.65
N TRP A 145 6.78 -16.84 12.67
CA TRP A 145 7.46 -15.72 12.05
C TRP A 145 6.58 -14.48 12.07
N ARG A 146 7.21 -13.33 11.83
CA ARG A 146 6.58 -12.04 11.59
C ARG A 146 7.27 -11.40 10.41
N LEU A 147 6.46 -10.84 9.52
CA LEU A 147 6.93 -9.96 8.45
C LEU A 147 6.79 -8.53 8.96
N ILE A 148 7.91 -7.85 9.16
CA ILE A 148 7.95 -6.51 9.75
C ILE A 148 8.59 -5.52 8.78
N ALA A 149 8.15 -4.26 8.84
CA ALA A 149 8.72 -3.21 8.00
C ALA A 149 10.21 -3.00 8.31
N SER A 150 10.99 -2.86 7.24
CA SER A 150 12.31 -2.24 7.30
C SER A 150 12.17 -0.72 7.45
N GLU A 151 13.19 -0.08 8.05
CA GLU A 151 13.41 1.36 7.99
C GLU A 151 13.49 1.87 6.54
N ASN A 152 13.86 1.00 5.60
CA ASN A 152 13.68 1.25 4.19
C ASN A 152 12.27 0.83 3.77
N ASN A 153 11.42 1.83 3.59
CA ASN A 153 9.98 1.73 3.33
C ASN A 153 9.53 0.72 2.25
N HIS A 154 10.43 0.23 1.38
CA HIS A 154 10.08 -0.74 0.33
C HIS A 154 10.32 -2.21 0.69
N TYR A 155 10.91 -2.52 1.85
CA TYR A 155 11.38 -3.89 2.16
C TYR A 155 10.85 -4.44 3.49
N SER A 156 10.72 -5.76 3.54
CA SER A 156 10.43 -6.53 4.76
C SER A 156 11.70 -7.00 5.45
N LEU A 157 11.61 -7.16 6.76
CA LEU A 157 12.42 -8.09 7.53
C LEU A 157 11.57 -9.31 7.90
N ILE A 158 12.18 -10.49 7.91
CA ILE A 158 11.51 -11.74 8.32
C ILE A 158 12.02 -12.10 9.71
N GLU A 159 11.24 -11.75 10.74
CA GLU A 159 11.55 -11.94 12.16
C GLU A 159 11.04 -13.28 12.66
N ASN A 160 11.83 -14.01 13.46
CA ASN A 160 11.33 -15.15 14.19
C ASN A 160 10.60 -14.68 15.45
N ALA A 161 9.32 -15.07 15.61
CA ALA A 161 8.46 -14.55 16.66
C ALA A 161 8.80 -15.12 18.06
N THR A 162 9.52 -16.24 18.10
CA THR A 162 9.79 -17.00 19.33
C THR A 162 11.21 -16.80 19.83
N LEU A 163 12.17 -16.64 18.91
CA LEU A 163 13.57 -16.42 19.26
C LEU A 163 13.80 -14.97 19.69
N GLY A 164 13.90 -14.74 21.00
CA GLY A 164 14.21 -13.42 21.55
C GLY A 164 14.02 -13.33 23.06
N GLU A 165 15.01 -13.75 23.84
CA GLU A 165 15.16 -13.29 25.23
C GLU A 165 16.15 -12.12 25.29
N ASN A 166 15.85 -11.09 26.09
CA ASN A 166 16.70 -9.92 26.34
C ASN A 166 16.90 -8.96 25.14
N GLU A 167 15.79 -8.46 24.55
CA GLU A 167 15.77 -7.34 23.59
C GLU A 167 16.44 -7.60 22.23
N LYS A 168 16.82 -8.85 21.93
CA LYS A 168 17.38 -9.21 20.62
C LYS A 168 16.35 -9.96 19.79
N ASN A 169 15.68 -9.25 18.90
CA ASN A 169 14.86 -9.86 17.86
C ASN A 169 15.78 -10.50 16.82
N PHE A 170 15.51 -11.76 16.46
CA PHE A 170 16.25 -12.45 15.40
C PHE A 170 15.51 -12.36 14.08
N VAL A 171 16.19 -11.92 13.04
CA VAL A 171 15.69 -11.83 11.66
C VAL A 171 16.52 -12.68 10.73
N LEU A 172 15.97 -13.04 9.58
CA LEU A 172 16.73 -13.67 8.51
C LEU A 172 17.82 -12.72 7.99
N GLU A 173 19.01 -13.26 7.78
CA GLU A 173 20.15 -12.58 7.16
C GLU A 173 20.77 -13.47 6.10
N THR A 174 21.12 -12.86 4.96
CA THR A 174 21.74 -13.51 3.82
C THR A 174 23.25 -13.31 3.81
N ALA A 175 23.99 -14.36 3.44
CA ALA A 175 25.39 -14.24 3.04
C ALA A 175 25.69 -15.21 1.89
N GLU A 176 26.16 -14.68 0.77
CA GLU A 176 26.40 -15.44 -0.46
C GLU A 176 25.13 -16.23 -0.87
N ASN A 177 25.19 -17.57 -0.87
CA ASN A 177 24.06 -18.46 -1.19
C ASN A 177 23.39 -19.04 0.07
N SER A 178 23.75 -18.55 1.25
CA SER A 178 23.30 -19.06 2.54
C SER A 178 22.37 -18.09 3.25
N ILE A 179 21.54 -18.64 4.12
CA ILE A 179 20.64 -17.87 4.98
C ILE A 179 20.74 -18.37 6.42
N TYR A 180 20.71 -17.45 7.38
CA TYR A 180 20.80 -17.72 8.81
C TYR A 180 19.98 -16.68 9.58
N LEU A 181 19.86 -16.86 10.90
CA LEU A 181 19.26 -15.86 11.78
C LEU A 181 20.34 -15.02 12.45
N SER A 182 20.12 -13.72 12.52
CA SER A 182 20.97 -12.79 13.24
C SER A 182 20.14 -11.72 13.95
N SER A 183 20.75 -10.96 14.87
CA SER A 183 20.03 -9.87 15.53
C SER A 183 19.62 -8.78 14.51
N LYS A 184 18.40 -8.27 14.65
CA LYS A 184 17.86 -7.15 13.84
C LYS A 184 18.82 -5.96 13.85
N LYS A 185 19.26 -5.55 12.66
CA LYS A 185 20.09 -4.35 12.41
C LYS A 185 19.63 -3.55 11.20
N ASP A 186 18.65 -4.06 10.46
CA ASP A 186 18.09 -3.45 9.25
C ASP A 186 19.14 -3.17 8.15
N THR A 187 20.09 -4.10 8.01
CA THR A 187 21.07 -4.03 6.92
C THR A 187 20.46 -4.57 5.63
N GLN A 188 21.01 -4.21 4.48
CA GLN A 188 20.55 -4.70 3.18
C GLN A 188 20.49 -6.25 3.09
N ASN A 189 21.36 -6.95 3.82
CA ASN A 189 21.39 -8.41 3.90
C ASN A 189 20.24 -9.01 4.73
N GLN A 190 19.48 -8.19 5.44
CA GLN A 190 18.29 -8.58 6.22
C GLN A 190 16.98 -8.16 5.54
N GLN A 191 17.06 -7.48 4.40
CA GLN A 191 15.93 -6.92 3.68
C GLN A 191 15.46 -7.85 2.56
N PHE A 192 14.14 -8.02 2.45
CA PHE A 192 13.49 -8.90 1.50
C PHE A 192 12.30 -8.21 0.81
N GLU A 193 12.05 -8.58 -0.45
CA GLU A 193 10.83 -8.26 -1.19
C GLU A 193 9.93 -9.50 -1.19
N ILE A 194 8.65 -9.32 -0.82
CA ILE A 194 7.62 -10.37 -0.91
C ILE A 194 6.85 -10.17 -2.22
N ILE A 195 6.88 -11.16 -3.12
CA ILE A 195 6.33 -11.04 -4.47
C ILE A 195 5.27 -12.12 -4.70
N PRO A 196 3.97 -11.79 -4.70
CA PRO A 196 2.90 -12.76 -4.94
C PRO A 196 3.07 -13.46 -6.29
N LYS A 197 2.86 -14.79 -6.32
CA LYS A 197 2.81 -15.56 -7.57
C LYS A 197 1.41 -15.42 -8.16
N GLY A 198 1.33 -14.91 -9.38
CA GLY A 198 0.09 -14.84 -10.14
C GLY A 198 0.07 -13.65 -11.08
N ASP A 199 -1.02 -13.58 -11.86
CA ASP A 199 -1.27 -12.50 -12.80
C ASP A 199 -2.24 -11.51 -12.17
N PHE A 200 -1.73 -10.77 -11.20
CA PHE A 200 -2.53 -9.81 -10.45
C PHE A 200 -2.77 -8.53 -11.28
N GLU A 201 -4.01 -8.06 -11.22
CA GLU A 201 -4.45 -6.79 -11.76
C GLU A 201 -5.19 -5.99 -10.68
N ILE A 202 -5.32 -4.69 -10.89
CA ILE A 202 -6.14 -3.84 -10.03
C ILE A 202 -7.61 -4.13 -10.34
N GLU A 203 -8.36 -4.65 -9.36
CA GLU A 203 -9.81 -4.84 -9.47
C GLU A 203 -10.55 -3.54 -9.18
N ASN A 204 -10.16 -2.84 -8.11
CA ASN A 204 -10.83 -1.61 -7.66
C ASN A 204 -9.89 -0.75 -6.80
N ILE A 205 -10.18 0.56 -6.75
CA ILE A 205 -9.64 1.51 -5.77
C ILE A 205 -10.83 2.22 -5.11
N GLN A 206 -10.98 2.02 -3.80
CA GLN A 206 -12.04 2.63 -3.00
C GLN A 206 -11.46 3.78 -2.16
N PHE A 207 -12.00 4.98 -2.33
CA PHE A 207 -11.61 6.16 -1.56
C PHE A 207 -12.54 6.37 -0.37
N ASP A 208 -11.96 6.67 0.79
CA ASP A 208 -12.71 7.11 1.97
C ASP A 208 -12.77 8.64 1.99
N THR A 209 -13.78 9.19 1.33
CA THR A 209 -13.98 10.64 1.25
C THR A 209 -14.43 11.25 2.58
N GLU A 210 -15.02 10.46 3.49
CA GLU A 210 -15.40 10.93 4.82
C GLU A 210 -14.18 11.16 5.71
N ALA A 211 -13.15 10.31 5.57
CA ALA A 211 -11.84 10.50 6.20
C ALA A 211 -10.91 11.47 5.43
N GLY A 212 -11.35 11.97 4.27
CA GLY A 212 -10.57 12.89 3.44
C GLY A 212 -10.35 14.25 4.11
N LYS A 213 -9.16 14.81 3.93
CA LYS A 213 -8.73 16.07 4.56
C LYS A 213 -8.28 17.09 3.50
N VAL A 214 -8.72 18.33 3.68
CA VAL A 214 -8.14 19.49 2.96
C VAL A 214 -6.95 19.98 3.79
N MET A 215 -5.75 19.82 3.25
CA MET A 215 -4.50 20.03 4.00
C MET A 215 -4.08 21.50 4.01
N ASN A 216 -4.21 22.18 2.87
CA ASN A 216 -3.88 23.59 2.73
C ASN A 216 -4.72 24.22 1.61
N SER A 217 -4.69 25.56 1.56
CA SER A 217 -5.19 26.33 0.44
C SER A 217 -4.26 27.51 0.15
N GLU A 218 -3.92 27.75 -1.10
CA GLU A 218 -3.14 28.92 -1.52
C GLU A 218 -3.69 29.59 -2.78
N TRP A 219 -3.69 30.92 -2.79
CA TRP A 219 -4.02 31.70 -3.96
C TRP A 219 -2.83 31.78 -4.91
N ILE A 220 -3.01 31.29 -6.14
CA ILE A 220 -1.99 31.31 -7.19
C ILE A 220 -2.42 32.28 -8.29
N THR A 221 -1.53 33.22 -8.62
CA THR A 221 -1.70 34.08 -9.80
C THR A 221 -1.37 33.27 -11.05
N PHE A 222 -2.35 33.06 -11.92
CA PHE A 222 -2.15 32.32 -13.17
C PHE A 222 -2.14 33.22 -14.40
N SER A 223 -2.75 34.42 -14.32
CA SER A 223 -2.76 35.38 -15.42
C SER A 223 -2.56 36.79 -14.90
N LYS A 224 -1.84 37.59 -15.69
CA LYS A 224 -1.54 38.98 -15.40
C LYS A 224 -1.50 39.76 -16.71
N ASP A 225 -2.33 40.80 -16.83
CA ASP A 225 -2.39 41.66 -18.00
C ASP A 225 -2.45 43.14 -17.59
N THR A 226 -2.22 44.05 -18.53
CA THR A 226 -2.33 45.49 -18.32
C THR A 226 -3.26 46.08 -19.34
N VAL A 227 -4.22 46.87 -18.86
CA VAL A 227 -5.17 47.57 -19.73
C VAL A 227 -5.08 49.08 -19.53
N THR A 228 -4.79 49.78 -20.62
CA THR A 228 -4.84 51.23 -20.69
C THR A 228 -6.17 51.69 -21.29
N ASN A 229 -6.78 52.69 -20.67
CA ASN A 229 -7.90 53.43 -21.22
C ASN A 229 -7.52 54.91 -21.45
N PRO A 230 -7.06 55.27 -22.67
CA PRO A 230 -6.64 56.64 -22.97
C PRO A 230 -7.83 57.57 -23.27
N THR A 231 -9.07 57.07 -23.23
CA THR A 231 -10.26 57.84 -23.63
C THR A 231 -10.87 58.60 -22.46
N ASN A 232 -11.86 59.46 -22.75
CA ASN A 232 -12.65 60.17 -21.75
C ASN A 232 -13.90 59.39 -21.30
N GLU A 233 -14.06 58.15 -21.77
CA GLU A 233 -15.21 57.28 -21.49
C GLU A 233 -14.73 55.99 -20.81
N PHE A 234 -15.65 55.25 -20.18
CA PHE A 234 -15.30 53.92 -19.63
C PHE A 234 -14.99 52.95 -20.76
N LYS A 235 -13.98 52.10 -20.57
CA LYS A 235 -13.65 51.00 -21.48
C LYS A 235 -14.13 49.69 -20.87
N GLU A 236 -14.95 48.95 -21.59
CA GLU A 236 -15.37 47.60 -21.22
C GLU A 236 -14.31 46.59 -21.68
N VAL A 237 -13.95 45.67 -20.79
CA VAL A 237 -12.94 44.63 -21.03
C VAL A 237 -13.51 43.31 -20.54
N THR A 238 -13.53 42.32 -21.41
CA THR A 238 -13.87 40.94 -21.03
C THR A 238 -12.57 40.16 -20.87
N VAL A 239 -12.38 39.58 -19.69
CA VAL A 239 -11.25 38.71 -19.37
C VAL A 239 -11.73 37.27 -19.46
N TYR A 240 -11.01 36.46 -20.24
CA TYR A 240 -11.20 35.02 -20.30
C TYR A 240 -10.09 34.36 -19.48
N ASP A 241 -10.49 33.61 -18.46
CA ASP A 241 -9.59 32.96 -17.53
C ASP A 241 -9.44 31.49 -17.93
N GLU A 242 -8.28 31.13 -18.51
CA GLU A 242 -7.87 29.73 -18.69
C GLU A 242 -6.82 29.40 -17.62
N TYR A 243 -7.11 28.39 -16.79
CA TYR A 243 -6.32 28.03 -15.61
C TYR A 243 -5.15 27.10 -15.98
N PRO A 244 -4.09 27.03 -15.15
CA PRO A 244 -2.93 26.21 -15.44
C PRO A 244 -3.31 24.73 -15.58
N ASP A 245 -2.84 24.16 -16.67
CA ASP A 245 -3.27 22.89 -17.23
C ASP A 245 -2.55 21.69 -16.56
N THR A 246 -2.31 21.75 -15.26
CA THR A 246 -1.56 20.70 -14.56
C THR A 246 -1.98 20.60 -13.11
N LEU A 247 -2.75 19.57 -12.78
CA LEU A 247 -2.92 19.08 -11.41
C LEU A 247 -1.84 18.05 -11.11
N HIS A 248 -1.19 18.15 -9.95
CA HIS A 248 -0.39 17.07 -9.39
C HIS A 248 -1.26 16.12 -8.58
N ALA A 249 -1.16 14.82 -8.86
CA ALA A 249 -1.80 13.78 -8.07
C ALA A 249 -0.83 12.60 -7.84
N SER A 250 -0.89 11.99 -6.66
CA SER A 250 -0.05 10.86 -6.26
C SER A 250 -0.80 9.80 -5.47
N PHE A 251 -0.39 8.55 -5.64
CA PHE A 251 -0.80 7.42 -4.81
C PHE A 251 0.39 6.97 -3.97
N ILE A 252 0.24 7.01 -2.65
CA ILE A 252 1.24 6.52 -1.69
C ILE A 252 0.61 5.34 -0.97
N GLU A 253 1.08 4.13 -1.21
CA GLU A 253 0.59 2.95 -0.50
C GLU A 253 1.16 2.89 0.92
N ASN A 254 0.42 2.28 1.85
CA ASN A 254 1.00 1.79 3.07
C ASN A 254 2.00 0.68 2.72
N ASN A 255 3.16 0.71 3.36
CA ASN A 255 4.26 -0.20 3.09
C ASN A 255 3.95 -1.60 3.61
N GLN A 256 2.95 -2.29 3.04
CA GLN A 256 2.70 -3.69 3.31
C GLN A 256 3.86 -4.59 2.87
N GLN A 257 4.95 -4.03 2.33
CA GLN A 257 6.20 -4.72 1.95
C GLN A 257 6.02 -5.83 0.90
N VAL A 258 4.83 -5.90 0.31
CA VAL A 258 4.50 -6.74 -0.83
C VAL A 258 4.75 -5.95 -2.10
N LEU A 259 5.69 -6.40 -2.94
CA LEU A 259 5.91 -5.82 -4.25
C LEU A 259 4.90 -6.42 -5.23
N MET A 260 4.08 -5.56 -5.85
CA MET A 260 3.06 -5.99 -6.81
C MET A 260 3.47 -5.64 -8.25
N PRO A 261 4.03 -6.59 -9.01
CA PRO A 261 4.35 -6.37 -10.42
C PRO A 261 3.07 -6.40 -11.28
N LEU A 262 2.45 -5.24 -11.47
CA LEU A 262 1.25 -5.11 -12.29
C LEU A 262 1.52 -5.34 -13.78
N LYS A 263 0.76 -6.26 -14.41
CA LYS A 263 0.73 -6.42 -15.88
C LYS A 263 -0.03 -5.30 -16.58
N ASN A 264 -1.13 -4.85 -15.97
CA ASN A 264 -1.92 -3.71 -16.41
C ASN A 264 -2.15 -2.79 -15.21
N ASN A 265 -1.85 -1.51 -15.41
CA ASN A 265 -2.00 -0.48 -14.41
C ASN A 265 -3.02 0.59 -14.82
N GLN A 266 -3.75 0.38 -15.90
CA GLN A 266 -4.82 1.27 -16.33
C GLN A 266 -6.15 0.84 -15.72
N ILE A 267 -6.81 1.74 -14.99
CA ILE A 267 -8.12 1.51 -14.38
C ILE A 267 -9.00 2.76 -14.51
N GLU A 268 -10.30 2.55 -14.73
CA GLU A 268 -11.31 3.61 -14.65
C GLU A 268 -11.85 3.69 -13.22
N ILE A 269 -11.65 4.83 -12.57
CA ILE A 269 -12.07 5.04 -11.17
C ILE A 269 -12.71 6.40 -10.99
N ARG A 270 -13.59 6.49 -9.98
CA ARG A 270 -14.16 7.75 -9.53
C ARG A 270 -13.19 8.45 -8.58
N LEU A 271 -12.50 9.48 -9.09
CA LEU A 271 -11.53 10.21 -8.27
C LEU A 271 -12.24 11.11 -7.25
N PRO A 272 -11.68 11.32 -6.05
CA PRO A 272 -12.20 12.30 -5.11
C PRO A 272 -12.10 13.73 -5.67
N ALA A 273 -12.94 14.60 -5.14
CA ALA A 273 -13.03 16.01 -5.48
C ALA A 273 -13.36 16.83 -4.23
N ILE A 274 -13.38 18.15 -4.38
CA ILE A 274 -13.90 19.06 -3.35
C ILE A 274 -15.36 19.39 -3.65
N GLU A 275 -16.18 19.44 -2.61
CA GLU A 275 -17.53 20.02 -2.63
C GLU A 275 -17.63 21.13 -1.58
N VAL A 276 -18.31 22.24 -1.94
CA VAL A 276 -18.54 23.35 -1.01
C VAL A 276 -20.01 23.42 -0.62
N ILE A 277 -20.28 23.21 0.67
CA ILE A 277 -21.62 23.19 1.26
C ILE A 277 -21.64 24.21 2.39
N HIS A 278 -22.50 25.24 2.29
CA HIS A 278 -22.64 26.29 3.31
C HIS A 278 -21.31 26.94 3.74
N ASP A 279 -20.45 27.28 2.77
CA ASP A 279 -19.11 27.85 2.97
C ASP A 279 -18.10 26.90 3.66
N GLU A 280 -18.45 25.62 3.85
CA GLU A 280 -17.54 24.57 4.31
C GLU A 280 -17.05 23.73 3.13
N ILE A 281 -15.73 23.52 3.09
CA ILE A 281 -15.04 22.77 2.05
C ILE A 281 -14.88 21.32 2.51
N ASN A 282 -15.52 20.40 1.78
CA ASN A 282 -15.55 18.98 2.10
C ASN A 282 -14.93 18.17 0.97
N VAL A 283 -14.40 16.99 1.28
CA VAL A 283 -13.99 16.00 0.28
C VAL A 283 -15.21 15.17 -0.12
N SER A 284 -15.39 14.97 -1.42
CA SER A 284 -16.52 14.23 -2.00
C SER A 284 -16.06 13.34 -3.15
N HIS A 285 -16.98 12.56 -3.70
CA HIS A 285 -16.72 11.75 -4.88
C HIS A 285 -16.93 12.57 -6.16
N GLY A 286 -15.87 12.72 -6.97
CA GLY A 286 -15.88 13.45 -8.23
C GLY A 286 -16.50 12.66 -9.38
N TRP A 287 -15.78 12.54 -10.50
CA TRP A 287 -16.24 11.85 -11.71
C TRP A 287 -15.34 10.66 -12.06
N ASP A 288 -15.91 9.70 -12.78
CA ASP A 288 -15.19 8.56 -13.32
C ASP A 288 -14.14 9.04 -14.33
N LYS A 289 -12.96 8.44 -14.23
CA LYS A 289 -11.85 8.75 -15.10
C LYS A 289 -10.93 7.56 -15.27
N MET A 290 -10.55 7.30 -16.51
CA MET A 290 -9.43 6.41 -16.81
C MET A 290 -8.11 7.02 -16.32
N ILE A 291 -7.42 6.32 -15.43
CA ILE A 291 -6.09 6.67 -14.94
C ILE A 291 -5.10 5.56 -15.23
N THR A 292 -3.82 5.92 -15.22
CA THR A 292 -2.71 4.96 -15.14
C THR A 292 -2.20 5.00 -13.71
N TYR A 293 -2.53 3.97 -12.94
CA TYR A 293 -2.01 3.79 -11.59
C TYR A 293 -0.50 3.55 -11.66
N ALA A 294 0.23 4.21 -10.79
CA ALA A 294 1.58 3.81 -10.47
C ALA A 294 1.83 4.20 -9.03
N GLU A 295 2.32 3.24 -8.26
CA GLU A 295 2.74 3.44 -6.89
C GLU A 295 3.78 4.58 -6.87
N ASN A 296 3.58 5.56 -6.00
CA ASN A 296 4.45 6.73 -5.83
C ASN A 296 4.68 7.53 -7.13
N SER A 297 3.68 7.56 -8.03
CA SER A 297 3.76 8.38 -9.24
C SER A 297 3.08 9.73 -9.07
N GLU A 298 3.72 10.78 -9.60
CA GLU A 298 3.08 12.06 -9.86
C GLU A 298 2.63 12.11 -11.31
N TRP A 299 1.37 12.47 -11.56
CA TRP A 299 0.90 12.74 -12.92
C TRP A 299 0.25 14.11 -13.03
N LYS A 300 0.42 14.70 -14.21
CA LYS A 300 -0.05 16.04 -14.58
C LYS A 300 -1.34 15.93 -15.37
N ARG A 301 -2.39 16.64 -14.95
CA ARG A 301 -3.65 16.72 -15.69
C ARG A 301 -3.95 18.12 -16.20
N ASN A 302 -4.21 18.24 -17.50
CA ASN A 302 -4.85 19.40 -18.11
C ASN A 302 -6.33 19.45 -17.74
N VAL A 303 -6.75 20.51 -17.05
CA VAL A 303 -8.14 20.83 -16.79
C VAL A 303 -8.36 22.27 -17.23
N GLY A 304 -8.95 22.41 -18.41
CA GLY A 304 -9.46 23.70 -18.88
C GLY A 304 -10.68 24.09 -18.06
N ILE A 305 -10.47 24.85 -16.99
CA ILE A 305 -11.54 25.64 -16.38
C ILE A 305 -11.58 26.95 -17.20
N SER A 306 -12.77 27.49 -17.46
CA SER A 306 -12.92 28.75 -18.21
C SER A 306 -13.81 29.71 -17.44
N GLY A 307 -13.28 30.87 -17.05
CA GLY A 307 -14.03 31.97 -16.44
C GLY A 307 -14.24 33.12 -17.42
N GLN A 308 -15.30 33.92 -17.20
CA GLN A 308 -15.49 35.19 -17.88
C GLN A 308 -15.81 36.28 -16.86
N SER A 309 -15.03 37.36 -16.88
CA SER A 309 -15.25 38.55 -16.05
C SER A 309 -15.35 39.79 -16.94
N ASP A 310 -16.43 40.54 -16.81
CA ASP A 310 -16.62 41.81 -17.50
C ASP A 310 -16.24 42.99 -16.60
N LEU A 311 -15.22 43.74 -17.01
CA LEU A 311 -14.59 44.81 -16.23
C LEU A 311 -14.84 46.17 -16.89
N LYS A 312 -14.96 47.22 -16.06
CA LYS A 312 -15.11 48.61 -16.51
C LYS A 312 -13.91 49.44 -16.07
N ILE A 313 -13.11 49.87 -17.03
CA ILE A 313 -11.88 50.64 -16.80
C ILE A 313 -12.18 52.13 -16.92
N PRO A 314 -11.93 52.95 -15.87
CA PRO A 314 -12.16 54.39 -15.89
C PRO A 314 -11.42 55.14 -17.01
N PRO A 315 -11.92 56.32 -17.42
CA PRO A 315 -11.23 57.20 -18.36
C PRO A 315 -9.83 57.59 -17.89
N GLN A 316 -8.89 57.77 -18.82
CA GLN A 316 -7.53 58.25 -18.56
C GLN A 316 -6.80 57.48 -17.46
N THR A 317 -6.96 56.15 -17.42
CA THR A 317 -6.29 55.31 -16.40
C THR A 317 -5.58 54.13 -17.05
N GLU A 318 -4.68 53.55 -16.28
CA GLU A 318 -4.02 52.29 -16.58
C GLU A 318 -4.20 51.35 -15.39
N TYR A 319 -4.71 50.14 -15.65
CA TYR A 319 -4.93 49.11 -14.64
C TYR A 319 -4.15 47.85 -14.96
N GLU A 320 -3.64 47.23 -13.91
CA GLU A 320 -3.19 45.84 -13.91
C GLU A 320 -4.39 44.94 -13.61
N ILE A 321 -4.60 43.94 -14.44
CA ILE A 321 -5.58 42.88 -14.23
C ILE A 321 -4.81 41.65 -13.76
N THR A 322 -5.12 41.18 -12.56
CA THR A 322 -4.50 39.97 -11.99
C THR A 322 -5.58 38.94 -11.71
N CYS A 323 -5.42 37.75 -12.27
CA CYS A 323 -6.37 36.65 -12.09
C CYS A 323 -5.71 35.59 -11.20
N ASN A 324 -6.38 35.28 -10.09
CA ASN A 324 -5.93 34.29 -9.12
C ASN A 324 -6.93 33.16 -9.02
N ILE A 325 -6.44 31.96 -8.75
CA ILE A 325 -7.24 30.79 -8.39
C ILE A 325 -6.76 30.23 -7.06
N ASN A 326 -7.69 29.75 -6.24
CA ASN A 326 -7.33 29.07 -5.01
C ASN A 326 -7.03 27.58 -5.32
N MET A 327 -5.85 27.14 -4.93
CA MET A 327 -5.41 25.76 -5.01
C MET A 327 -5.53 25.11 -3.66
N TYR A 328 -6.20 23.97 -3.61
CA TYR A 328 -6.32 23.15 -2.41
C TYR A 328 -5.49 21.88 -2.58
N THR A 329 -4.74 21.51 -1.56
CA THR A 329 -4.17 20.16 -1.48
C THR A 329 -5.11 19.28 -0.67
N ILE A 330 -5.54 18.16 -1.23
CA ILE A 330 -6.39 17.18 -0.54
C ILE A 330 -5.65 15.86 -0.38
N GLU A 331 -5.87 15.23 0.77
CA GLU A 331 -5.42 13.87 1.08
C GLU A 331 -6.63 13.00 1.37
N VAL A 332 -6.71 11.85 0.71
CA VAL A 332 -7.84 10.93 0.84
C VAL A 332 -7.31 9.52 1.04
N PRO A 333 -7.59 8.87 2.18
CA PRO A 333 -7.30 7.47 2.37
C PRO A 333 -7.98 6.61 1.30
N TYR A 334 -7.29 5.59 0.82
CA TYR A 334 -7.86 4.64 -0.12
C TYR A 334 -7.46 3.21 0.21
N GLU A 335 -8.25 2.26 -0.29
CA GLU A 335 -7.94 0.83 -0.33
C GLU A 335 -7.93 0.37 -1.79
N ILE A 336 -6.84 -0.27 -2.21
CA ILE A 336 -6.68 -0.87 -3.53
C ILE A 336 -6.79 -2.39 -3.40
N THR A 337 -7.63 -3.00 -4.24
CA THR A 337 -7.80 -4.46 -4.30
C THR A 337 -7.08 -5.00 -5.53
N TYR A 338 -6.18 -5.94 -5.30
CA TYR A 338 -5.50 -6.70 -6.34
C TYR A 338 -6.16 -8.07 -6.47
N LYS A 339 -6.33 -8.54 -7.71
CA LYS A 339 -6.93 -9.85 -7.98
C LYS A 339 -6.17 -10.61 -9.05
N ASP A 340 -5.84 -11.85 -8.76
CA ASP A 340 -5.28 -12.78 -9.73
C ASP A 340 -6.38 -13.29 -10.66
N GLN A 341 -6.21 -13.08 -11.96
CA GLN A 341 -7.18 -13.48 -12.97
C GLN A 341 -7.33 -15.00 -13.08
N SER A 342 -6.31 -15.77 -12.68
CA SER A 342 -6.30 -17.23 -12.82
C SER A 342 -6.96 -17.94 -11.65
N SER A 343 -6.53 -17.64 -10.42
CA SER A 343 -7.04 -18.27 -9.20
C SER A 343 -8.27 -17.57 -8.61
N GLY A 344 -8.47 -16.29 -8.95
CA GLY A 344 -9.46 -15.44 -8.30
C GLY A 344 -9.06 -14.98 -6.89
N ALA A 345 -7.86 -15.33 -6.43
CA ALA A 345 -7.32 -14.86 -5.16
C ALA A 345 -7.14 -13.33 -5.20
N SER A 346 -7.39 -12.68 -4.07
CA SER A 346 -7.33 -11.23 -3.96
C SER A 346 -6.70 -10.81 -2.65
N PHE A 347 -5.99 -9.69 -2.67
CA PHE A 347 -5.51 -9.04 -1.45
C PHE A 347 -5.61 -7.53 -1.58
N ARG A 348 -5.60 -6.83 -0.43
CA ARG A 348 -5.81 -5.39 -0.38
C ARG A 348 -4.60 -4.68 0.21
N LYS A 349 -4.26 -3.53 -0.38
CA LYS A 349 -3.37 -2.54 0.23
C LYS A 349 -4.13 -1.27 0.54
N LYS A 350 -3.66 -0.51 1.52
CA LYS A 350 -4.23 0.80 1.85
C LYS A 350 -3.24 1.88 1.42
N GLY A 351 -3.65 3.14 1.42
CA GLY A 351 -2.76 4.23 1.05
C GLY A 351 -3.41 5.60 1.20
N ILE A 352 -2.67 6.64 0.82
CA ILE A 352 -3.16 8.00 0.67
C ILE A 352 -3.03 8.43 -0.77
N TRP A 353 -4.13 8.94 -1.28
CA TRP A 353 -4.15 9.66 -2.52
C TRP A 353 -4.10 11.14 -2.21
N THR A 354 -3.11 11.81 -2.78
CA THR A 354 -2.94 13.26 -2.67
C THR A 354 -3.19 13.88 -4.03
N THR A 355 -3.94 14.96 -4.08
CA THR A 355 -4.05 15.77 -5.32
C THR A 355 -4.14 17.24 -4.98
N GLU A 356 -3.74 18.05 -5.95
CA GLU A 356 -4.19 19.43 -6.05
C GLU A 356 -5.61 19.47 -6.61
N PHE A 357 -6.40 20.44 -6.16
CA PHE A 357 -7.73 20.74 -6.66
C PHE A 357 -7.90 22.25 -6.73
N TYR A 358 -8.30 22.77 -7.89
CA TYR A 358 -8.50 24.21 -8.08
C TYR A 358 -9.99 24.55 -7.97
N TYR A 359 -10.31 25.47 -7.06
CA TYR A 359 -11.67 25.95 -6.82
C TYR A 359 -11.61 27.42 -6.43
N GLU A 360 -12.66 28.20 -6.73
CA GLU A 360 -12.71 29.66 -6.55
C GLU A 360 -11.65 30.47 -7.33
N SER A 361 -12.14 31.46 -8.07
CA SER A 361 -11.30 32.39 -8.81
C SER A 361 -11.64 33.84 -8.47
N GLU A 362 -10.63 34.69 -8.44
CA GLU A 362 -10.81 36.13 -8.29
C GLU A 362 -10.06 36.89 -9.38
N THR A 363 -10.67 37.97 -9.85
CA THR A 363 -10.02 38.95 -10.74
C THR A 363 -9.83 40.25 -9.97
N LYS A 364 -8.59 40.69 -9.82
CA LYS A 364 -8.21 41.94 -9.13
C LYS A 364 -7.81 43.02 -10.15
N LEU A 365 -8.24 44.24 -9.86
CA LEU A 365 -7.89 45.45 -10.60
C LEU A 365 -7.02 46.35 -9.72
N ASN A 366 -5.77 46.59 -10.13
CA ASN A 366 -4.87 47.52 -9.45
C ASN A 366 -4.57 48.71 -10.37
N GLU A 367 -4.88 49.92 -9.91
CA GLU A 367 -4.56 51.15 -10.66
C GLU A 367 -3.04 51.37 -10.67
N ILE A 368 -2.46 51.45 -11.86
CA ILE A 368 -1.02 51.68 -12.05
C ILE A 368 -0.76 53.18 -12.22
N ASN A 369 -1.56 53.85 -13.06
CA ASN A 369 -1.41 55.27 -13.41
C ASN A 369 -2.75 55.95 -13.67
N LYS A 370 -2.77 57.28 -13.50
CA LYS A 370 -3.90 58.18 -13.74
C LYS A 370 -3.46 59.42 -14.53
#